data_AF-A0A3L7PJY1-F1
#
_entry.id   AF-A0A3L7PJY1-F1
#
_cell.length_a   1.000
_cell.length_b   1.000
_cell.length_c   1.000
_cell.angle_alpha   90.00
_cell.angle_beta   90.00
_cell.angle_gamma   90.00
#
_symmetry.space_group_name_H-M   'P 1'
#
loop_
_entity.id
_entity.type
_entity.pdbx_description
1 polymer ?
#
loop_
_entity_poly.entity_id
_entity_poly.type
_entity_poly.pdbx_seq_one_letter_code
_entity_poly.pdbx_strand_id
1 'polypeptide(L)'
;MEESLTPPSDEPAVEFERRVYVPHYEGWTAQIKTSWDKDYCYTKNPGEDYFHLLLCGEVYLVNAEERLCLNCAKRRGVITDDRLYWQRGVRRAPPPAF
;
A
#
# COMPACT_ATOMS: atom_id res chain seq x y z
N MET A 1 31.34 -23.04 -29.40
CA MET A 1 30.71 -22.23 -28.33
C MET A 1 29.33 -21.91 -28.83
N GLU A 2 28.37 -22.80 -28.55
CA GLU A 2 26.97 -22.59 -28.93
C GLU A 2 26.30 -21.78 -27.83
N GLU A 3 25.90 -20.57 -28.19
CA GLU A 3 25.14 -19.66 -27.35
C GLU A 3 23.70 -20.15 -27.34
N SER A 4 23.27 -20.74 -26.23
CA SER A 4 21.92 -21.25 -26.05
C SER A 4 20.93 -20.08 -25.93
N LEU A 5 20.36 -19.67 -27.06
CA LEU A 5 19.24 -18.75 -27.14
C LEU A 5 17.99 -19.44 -26.56
N THR A 6 17.65 -19.10 -25.32
CA THR A 6 16.34 -19.43 -24.76
C THR A 6 15.28 -18.63 -25.51
N PRO A 7 14.25 -19.26 -26.11
CA PRO A 7 13.18 -18.51 -26.76
C PRO A 7 12.43 -17.68 -25.70
N PRO A 8 11.99 -16.45 -26.03
CA PRO A 8 11.15 -15.68 -25.12
C PRO A 8 9.87 -16.47 -24.87
N SER A 9 9.56 -16.73 -23.61
CA SER A 9 8.35 -17.43 -23.21
C SER A 9 7.13 -16.57 -23.57
N ASP A 10 6.32 -17.01 -24.53
CA ASP A 10 5.02 -16.41 -24.93
C ASP A 10 3.92 -16.60 -23.87
N GLU A 11 4.29 -16.78 -22.60
CA GLU A 11 3.30 -16.82 -21.52
C GLU A 11 2.75 -15.41 -21.32
N PRO A 12 1.42 -15.20 -21.39
CA PRO A 12 0.85 -13.90 -21.15
C PRO A 12 1.25 -13.48 -19.73
N ALA A 13 1.98 -12.36 -19.64
CA ALA A 13 2.34 -11.78 -18.36
C ALA A 13 1.06 -11.64 -17.53
N VAL A 14 0.97 -12.36 -16.41
CA VAL A 14 -0.16 -12.24 -15.50
C VAL A 14 -0.20 -10.78 -15.05
N GLU A 15 -1.17 -10.01 -15.54
CA GLU A 15 -1.34 -8.62 -15.12
C GLU A 15 -1.73 -8.62 -13.64
N PHE A 16 -0.75 -8.36 -12.77
CA PHE A 16 -1.00 -8.22 -11.34
C PHE A 16 -1.91 -7.03 -11.09
N GLU A 17 -3.06 -7.27 -10.45
CA GLU A 17 -3.97 -6.21 -10.01
C GLU A 17 -3.26 -5.33 -8.98
N ARG A 18 -2.97 -4.07 -9.33
CA ARG A 18 -2.26 -3.10 -8.46
C ARG A 18 -3.21 -2.27 -7.58
N ARG A 19 -4.46 -2.71 -7.43
CA ARG A 19 -5.46 -1.96 -6.65
C ARG A 19 -5.17 -2.12 -5.17
N VAL A 20 -5.33 -1.02 -4.44
CA VAL A 20 -5.33 -1.01 -2.98
C VAL A 20 -6.64 -0.44 -2.50
N TYR A 21 -7.17 -1.01 -1.42
CA TYR A 21 -8.40 -0.61 -0.78
C TYR A 21 -8.09 -0.22 0.66
N VAL A 22 -8.77 0.80 1.17
CA VAL A 22 -8.69 1.24 2.58
C VAL A 22 -10.00 0.81 3.24
N PRO A 23 -10.04 -0.28 4.02
CA PRO A 23 -11.29 -0.74 4.63
C PRO A 23 -11.95 0.33 5.53
N HIS A 24 -11.20 0.87 6.48
CA HIS A 24 -11.68 1.93 7.37
C HIS A 24 -11.17 3.26 6.83
N TYR A 25 -11.75 3.72 5.72
CA TYR A 25 -11.25 4.86 4.96
C TYR A 25 -11.52 6.21 5.64
N GLU A 26 -12.40 6.25 6.62
CA GLU A 26 -12.75 7.47 7.34
C GLU A 26 -11.50 8.11 7.97
N GLY A 27 -11.21 9.35 7.59
CA GLY A 27 -10.03 10.11 8.04
C GLY A 27 -8.76 9.85 7.23
N TRP A 28 -8.71 8.84 6.37
CA TRP A 28 -7.58 8.59 5.48
C TRP A 28 -7.72 9.30 4.14
N THR A 29 -6.63 9.93 3.68
CA THR A 29 -6.53 10.53 2.34
C THR A 29 -5.30 9.98 1.64
N ALA A 30 -5.45 9.58 0.38
CA ALA A 30 -4.32 9.27 -0.48
C ALA A 30 -3.75 10.57 -1.08
N GLN A 31 -2.43 10.76 -0.95
CA GLN A 31 -1.72 11.91 -1.49
C GLN A 31 -0.51 11.45 -2.31
N ILE A 32 -0.12 12.27 -3.28
CA ILE A 32 1.17 12.14 -3.98
C ILE A 32 2.10 13.18 -3.39
N LYS A 33 3.28 12.77 -2.94
CA LYS A 33 4.26 13.71 -2.42
C LYS A 33 4.84 14.52 -3.57
N THR A 34 4.66 15.84 -3.54
CA THR A 34 5.09 16.74 -4.62
C THR A 34 6.35 17.54 -4.28
N SER A 35 6.70 17.63 -2.99
CA SER A 35 7.90 18.33 -2.53
C SER A 35 9.12 17.40 -2.50
N TRP A 36 10.30 17.99 -2.66
CA TRP A 36 11.59 17.32 -2.50
C TRP A 36 12.11 17.35 -1.04
N ASP A 37 11.39 18.01 -0.13
CA ASP A 37 11.73 18.06 1.28
C ASP A 37 11.71 16.67 1.91
N LYS A 38 12.53 16.46 2.94
CA LYS A 38 12.57 15.18 3.66
C LYS A 38 11.34 15.02 4.53
N ASP A 39 10.42 14.18 4.09
CA ASP A 39 9.29 13.71 4.86
C ASP A 39 9.44 12.22 5.15
N TYR A 40 9.00 11.78 6.32
CA TYR A 40 9.15 10.40 6.76
C TYR A 40 7.81 9.77 7.09
N CYS A 41 7.73 8.45 6.91
CA CYS A 41 6.65 7.62 7.39
C CYS A 41 6.55 7.72 8.93
N TYR A 42 5.34 7.66 9.45
CA TYR A 42 5.03 7.79 10.88
C TYR A 42 5.49 6.57 11.71
N THR A 43 5.67 5.42 11.07
CA THR A 43 6.06 4.16 11.73
C THR A 43 7.35 3.59 11.14
N LYS A 44 8.07 2.83 11.97
CA LYS A 44 9.10 1.88 11.54
C LYS A 44 8.53 0.46 11.51
N ASN A 45 9.15 -0.45 10.77
CA ASN A 45 8.85 -1.87 10.89
C ASN A 45 9.60 -2.48 12.08
N PRO A 46 9.12 -3.60 12.65
CA PRO A 46 9.88 -4.34 13.65
C PRO A 46 11.29 -4.67 13.15
N GLY A 47 12.31 -4.29 13.92
CA GLY A 47 13.72 -4.49 13.56
C GLY A 47 14.36 -3.36 12.75
N GLU A 48 13.60 -2.36 12.31
CA GLU A 48 14.15 -1.15 11.69
C GLU A 48 14.42 -0.07 12.75
N ASP A 49 15.59 0.55 12.68
CA ASP A 49 15.99 1.70 13.51
C ASP A 49 15.79 3.04 12.78
N TYR A 50 15.30 3.03 11.55
CA TYR A 50 15.00 4.20 10.72
C TYR A 50 13.53 4.26 10.31
N PHE A 51 13.04 5.48 10.02
CA PHE A 51 11.74 5.68 9.37
C PHE A 51 11.91 5.68 7.85
N HIS A 52 10.95 5.13 7.11
CA HIS A 52 11.01 5.20 5.64
C HIS A 52 10.86 6.65 5.17
N LEU A 53 11.77 7.08 4.31
CA LEU A 53 11.67 8.36 3.63
C LEU A 53 10.56 8.30 2.57
N LEU A 54 9.67 9.29 2.57
CA LEU A 54 8.68 9.48 1.51
C LEU A 54 9.34 10.23 0.35
N LEU A 55 9.27 9.67 -0.85
CA LEU A 55 9.91 10.24 -2.04
C LEU A 55 8.96 11.13 -2.84
N CYS A 56 9.53 12.11 -3.56
CA CYS A 56 8.77 12.88 -4.54
C CYS A 56 8.18 11.93 -5.60
N GLY A 57 6.89 12.09 -5.89
CA GLY A 57 6.09 11.22 -6.76
C GLY A 57 5.49 9.99 -6.06
N GLU A 58 5.83 9.73 -4.80
CA GLU A 58 5.30 8.58 -4.07
C GLU A 58 3.85 8.80 -3.62
N VAL A 59 3.01 7.78 -3.80
CA VAL A 59 1.68 7.73 -3.19
C VAL A 59 1.82 7.29 -1.74
N TYR A 60 1.26 8.08 -0.82
CA TYR A 60 1.23 7.78 0.61
C TYR A 60 -0.16 8.10 1.18
N LEU A 61 -0.46 7.56 2.36
CA LEU A 61 -1.69 7.82 3.07
C LEU A 61 -1.48 8.79 4.21
N VAL A 62 -2.47 9.67 4.42
CA VAL A 62 -2.48 10.66 5.51
C VAL A 62 -3.74 10.50 6.34
N ASN A 63 -3.59 10.48 7.67
CA ASN A 63 -4.69 10.62 8.62
C ASN A 63 -4.21 11.43 9.82
N ALA A 64 -4.77 12.63 9.99
CA ALA A 64 -4.28 13.64 10.94
C ALA A 64 -2.76 13.88 10.80
N GLU A 65 -1.97 13.45 11.79
CA GLU A 65 -0.51 13.59 11.80
C GLU A 65 0.22 12.35 11.25
N GLU A 66 -0.50 11.25 11.03
CA GLU A 66 0.07 10.03 10.48
C GLU A 66 0.27 10.16 8.97
N ARG A 67 1.50 9.93 8.51
CA ARG A 67 1.84 9.76 7.09
C ARG A 67 2.40 8.35 6.90
N LEU A 68 1.83 7.55 6.02
CA LEU A 68 2.26 6.16 5.80
C LEU A 68 2.57 5.90 4.33
N CYS A 69 3.76 5.38 4.05
CA CYS A 69 4.01 4.74 2.75
C CYS A 69 3.10 3.51 2.60
N LEU A 70 2.81 3.09 1.36
CA LEU A 70 1.88 1.99 1.11
C LEU A 70 2.35 0.66 1.72
N ASN A 71 3.66 0.44 1.85
CA ASN A 71 4.21 -0.76 2.50
C ASN A 71 3.87 -0.80 4.00
N CYS A 72 4.08 0.31 4.71
CA CYS A 72 3.70 0.40 6.12
C CYS A 72 2.19 0.37 6.32
N ALA A 73 1.44 1.03 5.44
CA ALA A 73 -0.02 0.98 5.45
C ALA A 73 -0.53 -0.46 5.30
N LYS A 74 0.07 -1.25 4.39
CA LYS A 74 -0.32 -2.66 4.17
C LYS A 74 0.03 -3.51 5.38
N ARG A 75 1.25 -3.37 5.92
CA ARG A 75 1.68 -4.10 7.12
C ARG A 75 0.81 -3.79 8.34
N ARG A 76 0.39 -2.53 8.51
CA ARG A 76 -0.51 -2.10 9.60
C ARG A 76 -1.97 -2.51 9.39
N GLY A 77 -2.32 -3.09 8.24
CA GLY A 77 -3.70 -3.44 7.89
C GLY A 77 -4.59 -2.24 7.55
N VAL A 78 -4.00 -1.06 7.33
CA VAL A 78 -4.73 0.13 6.86
C VAL A 78 -5.19 -0.06 5.41
N ILE A 79 -4.39 -0.76 4.60
CA ILE A 79 -4.76 -1.13 3.24
C ILE A 79 -4.74 -2.63 3.00
N THR A 80 -5.49 -3.05 1.99
CA THR A 80 -5.52 -4.43 1.47
C THR A 80 -5.53 -4.42 -0.06
N ASP A 81 -5.01 -5.47 -0.68
CA ASP A 81 -5.17 -5.80 -2.09
C ASP A 81 -6.38 -6.73 -2.35
N ASP A 82 -7.07 -7.20 -1.30
CA ASP A 82 -8.26 -8.03 -1.46
C ASP A 82 -9.45 -7.19 -1.92
N ARG A 83 -9.72 -7.22 -3.24
CA ARG A 83 -10.90 -6.61 -3.85
C ARG A 83 -12.22 -7.07 -3.22
N LEU A 84 -12.27 -8.30 -2.72
CA LEU A 84 -13.47 -8.89 -2.13
C LEU A 84 -13.50 -8.74 -0.62
N TYR A 85 -12.62 -7.91 -0.02
CA TYR A 85 -12.54 -7.68 1.42
C TYR A 85 -13.92 -7.55 2.09
N TRP A 86 -14.78 -6.70 1.54
CA TRP A 86 -16.13 -6.44 2.07
C TRP A 86 -17.09 -7.62 1.92
N GLN A 87 -16.93 -8.42 0.86
CA GLN A 87 -17.75 -9.61 0.63
C GLN A 87 -17.33 -10.77 1.53
N ARG A 88 -16.04 -10.87 1.86
CA ARG A 88 -15.45 -11.95 2.67
C ARG A 88 -15.47 -11.68 4.17
N GLY A 89 -15.40 -10.42 4.60
CA GLY A 89 -15.10 -10.07 6.00
C GLY A 89 -16.16 -9.31 6.81
N VAL A 90 -17.06 -8.51 6.19
CA VAL A 90 -17.75 -7.44 6.97
C VAL A 90 -19.28 -7.61 7.11
N ARG A 91 -19.87 -8.70 6.62
CA ARG A 91 -21.30 -9.00 6.87
C ARG A 91 -21.63 -9.45 8.31
N ARG A 92 -20.84 -9.11 9.33
CA ARG A 92 -21.12 -9.52 10.73
C ARG A 92 -20.99 -8.48 11.84
N ALA A 93 -20.53 -7.26 11.58
CA ALA A 93 -20.56 -6.20 12.59
C ALA A 93 -21.45 -5.05 12.10
N PRO A 94 -22.57 -4.75 12.78
CA PRO A 94 -23.31 -3.50 12.53
C PRO A 94 -22.37 -2.31 12.77
N PRO A 95 -22.54 -1.19 12.03
CA PRO A 95 -21.83 0.04 12.37
C PRO A 95 -22.16 0.44 13.83
N PRO A 96 -21.19 1.02 14.58
CA PRO A 96 -21.45 1.48 15.94
C PRO A 96 -22.60 2.50 15.93
N ALA A 97 -23.53 2.34 16.88
CA ALA A 97 -24.57 3.34 17.10
C ALA A 97 -23.91 4.62 17.66
N PHE A 98 -24.16 5.74 16.98
CA PHE A 98 -23.83 7.08 17.47
C PHE A 98 -24.82 7.51 18.55
#